data_AF-T0TFB8-F1
#
_entry.id   AF-T0TFB8-F1
#
_cell.length_a   1.000
_cell.length_b   1.000
_cell.length_c   1.000
_cell.angle_alpha   90.00
_cell.angle_beta   90.00
_cell.angle_gamma   90.00
#
_symmetry.space_group_name_H-M   'P 1'
#
loop_
_entity.id
_entity.type
_entity.pdbx_description
1 polymer ?
#
loop_
_entity_poly.entity_id
_entity_poly.type
_entity_poly.pdbx_seq_one_letter_code
_entity_poly.pdbx_strand_id
1 'polypeptide(L)'
;MPLKDNISPIIEKVSYNSFSEKAIKDKKLSEKDEQLLLDYPTVYIIDDEISGNKKHNYSVYVGETSDINRRTQQHKSDTTREDFKRLRKSETSEMYIIGHRYFNKSLTLDIENKLLQYLLSSESVKNVSNRRGNPQNDYYTSDMMDSIFQKYGESYIH
;
A
#
# COMPACT_ATOMS: atom_id res chain seq x y z
N MET A 1 7.79 -11.11 -26.93
CA MET A 1 7.98 -9.69 -27.35
C MET A 1 8.11 -8.87 -26.08
N PRO A 2 9.20 -8.10 -25.87
CA PRO A 2 9.24 -7.16 -24.77
C PRO A 2 8.30 -5.98 -25.12
N LEU A 3 7.46 -5.58 -24.17
CA LEU A 3 6.60 -4.39 -24.28
C LEU A 3 7.51 -3.19 -24.53
N LYS A 4 7.43 -2.64 -25.74
CA LYS A 4 8.26 -1.53 -26.24
C LYS A 4 7.61 -0.16 -26.02
N ASP A 5 6.64 -0.10 -25.12
CA ASP A 5 6.06 1.15 -24.65
C ASP A 5 6.62 1.38 -23.25
N ASN A 6 7.51 2.36 -23.12
CA ASN A 6 8.14 2.76 -21.87
C ASN A 6 7.12 3.55 -21.01
N ILE A 7 6.05 2.87 -20.60
CA ILE A 7 4.96 3.47 -19.85
C ILE A 7 5.23 3.22 -18.39
N SER A 8 5.72 4.26 -17.74
CA SER A 8 5.98 4.27 -16.31
C SER A 8 4.67 4.46 -15.53
N PRO A 9 4.59 3.94 -14.29
CA PRO A 9 3.49 4.29 -13.40
C PRO A 9 3.49 5.79 -13.11
N ILE A 10 2.29 6.34 -12.99
CA ILE A 10 2.08 7.68 -12.44
C ILE A 10 1.99 7.54 -10.93
N ILE A 11 2.75 8.35 -10.20
CA ILE A 11 2.79 8.33 -8.75
C ILE A 11 2.59 9.75 -8.25
N GLU A 12 1.51 9.98 -7.51
CA GLU A 12 1.24 11.26 -6.88
C GLU A 12 1.22 11.16 -5.36
N LYS A 13 1.92 12.11 -4.73
CA LYS A 13 1.95 12.28 -3.28
C LYS A 13 0.99 13.39 -2.85
N VAL A 14 0.14 13.10 -1.87
CA VAL A 14 -0.84 14.03 -1.30
C VAL A 14 -0.93 13.85 0.21
N SER A 15 -1.26 14.91 0.94
CA SER A 15 -1.56 14.79 2.37
C SER A 15 -2.77 13.87 2.58
N TYR A 16 -2.62 12.83 3.40
CA TYR A 16 -3.67 11.84 3.61
C TYR A 16 -4.93 12.48 4.24
N ASN A 17 -4.72 13.28 5.28
CA ASN A 17 -5.84 13.85 6.04
C ASN A 17 -6.65 14.89 5.26
N SER A 18 -6.01 15.66 4.38
CA SER A 18 -6.68 16.63 3.51
C SER A 18 -7.01 16.08 2.11
N PHE A 19 -6.76 14.80 1.85
CA PHE A 19 -7.04 14.19 0.55
C PHE A 19 -8.48 14.42 0.07
N SER A 20 -8.57 14.86 -1.18
CA SER A 20 -9.78 15.00 -1.98
C SER A 20 -9.41 14.82 -3.45
N GLU A 21 -10.40 14.57 -4.30
CA GLU A 21 -10.22 14.54 -5.75
C GLU A 21 -9.53 15.81 -6.29
N LYS A 22 -9.88 16.97 -5.70
CA LYS A 22 -9.26 18.26 -6.04
C LYS A 22 -7.75 18.25 -5.81
N ALA A 23 -7.26 17.54 -4.78
CA ALA A 23 -5.82 17.45 -4.50
C ALA A 23 -5.03 16.78 -5.65
N ILE A 24 -5.68 15.90 -6.42
CA ILE A 24 -5.11 15.30 -7.63
C ILE A 24 -5.25 16.24 -8.83
N LYS A 25 -6.42 16.87 -9.01
CA LYS A 25 -6.63 17.87 -10.08
C LYS A 25 -5.64 19.04 -9.99
N ASP A 26 -5.30 19.45 -8.77
CA ASP A 26 -4.35 20.54 -8.51
C ASP A 26 -2.90 20.17 -8.88
N LYS A 27 -2.60 18.89 -9.17
CA LYS A 27 -1.30 18.44 -9.68
C LYS A 27 -1.05 18.83 -11.13
N LYS A 28 -2.07 19.31 -11.86
CA LYS A 28 -1.98 19.72 -13.27
C LYS A 28 -1.43 18.60 -14.18
N LEU A 29 -1.87 17.37 -13.91
CA LEU A 29 -1.59 16.21 -14.75
C LEU A 29 -2.30 16.31 -16.09
N SER A 30 -1.91 15.45 -17.03
CA SER A 30 -2.73 15.25 -18.23
C SER A 30 -4.06 14.61 -17.84
N GLU A 31 -5.12 14.86 -18.62
CA GLU A 31 -6.44 14.24 -18.39
C GLU A 31 -6.36 12.71 -18.32
N LYS A 32 -5.49 12.10 -19.13
CA LYS A 32 -5.26 10.65 -19.12
C LYS A 32 -4.61 10.19 -17.81
N ASP A 33 -3.60 10.90 -17.32
CA ASP A 33 -2.91 10.52 -16.08
C ASP A 33 -3.80 10.74 -14.86
N GLU A 34 -4.62 11.79 -14.87
CA GLU A 34 -5.65 12.02 -13.85
C GLU A 34 -6.65 10.86 -13.80
N GLN A 35 -7.17 10.44 -14.96
CA GLN A 35 -8.07 9.29 -15.05
C GLN A 35 -7.40 8.02 -14.48
N LEU A 36 -6.13 7.76 -14.77
CA LEU A 36 -5.40 6.60 -14.24
C LEU A 36 -5.31 6.59 -12.71
N LEU A 37 -5.40 7.74 -12.04
CA LEU A 37 -5.36 7.85 -10.58
C LEU A 37 -6.76 7.84 -9.94
N LEU A 38 -7.78 8.37 -10.63
CA LEU A 38 -9.11 8.60 -10.06
C LEU A 38 -10.16 7.56 -10.51
N ASP A 39 -10.09 7.14 -11.77
CA ASP A 39 -11.17 6.39 -12.43
C ASP A 39 -10.83 4.92 -12.70
N TYR A 40 -9.56 4.54 -12.57
CA TYR A 40 -9.07 3.17 -12.77
C TYR A 40 -8.62 2.52 -11.45
N PRO A 41 -8.48 1.18 -11.41
CA PRO A 41 -7.84 0.50 -10.30
C PRO A 41 -6.46 1.08 -10.00
N THR A 42 -6.23 1.44 -8.74
CA THR A 42 -4.99 1.99 -8.22
C THR A 42 -4.46 1.19 -7.05
N VAL A 43 -3.16 1.33 -6.81
CA VAL A 43 -2.52 0.91 -5.57
C VAL A 43 -2.11 2.16 -4.82
N TYR A 44 -2.25 2.17 -3.51
CA TYR A 44 -1.88 3.31 -2.68
C TYR A 44 -1.11 2.89 -1.43
N ILE A 45 -0.27 3.80 -0.98
CA ILE A 45 0.53 3.68 0.24
C ILE A 45 0.20 4.88 1.10
N ILE A 46 -0.16 4.67 2.36
CA ILE A 46 -0.25 5.73 3.35
C ILE A 46 0.92 5.55 4.30
N ASP A 47 1.84 6.49 4.36
CA ASP A 47 2.92 6.50 5.34
C ASP A 47 2.65 7.52 6.46
N ASP A 48 3.29 7.27 7.59
CA ASP A 48 3.23 8.13 8.76
C ASP A 48 4.55 8.03 9.52
N GLU A 49 5.15 9.18 9.82
CA GLU A 49 6.43 9.23 10.53
C GLU A 49 6.21 8.97 12.01
N ILE A 50 6.90 7.96 12.55
CA ILE A 50 6.87 7.63 13.97
C ILE A 50 7.95 8.45 14.68
N SER A 51 7.52 9.54 15.31
CA SER A 51 8.40 10.42 16.11
C SER A 51 9.04 9.66 17.27
N GLY A 52 10.37 9.53 17.24
CA GLY A 52 11.16 8.99 18.36
C GLY A 52 12.62 8.73 17.98
N ASN A 53 13.52 9.66 18.34
CA ASN A 53 15.00 9.63 18.41
C ASN A 53 15.85 8.84 17.38
N LYS A 54 15.27 8.21 16.36
CA LYS A 54 15.96 7.54 15.25
C LYS A 54 15.38 8.09 13.95
N LYS A 55 16.25 8.59 13.08
CA LYS A 55 15.87 8.98 11.71
C LYS A 55 15.26 7.78 10.98
N HIS A 56 14.19 8.02 10.21
CA HIS A 56 13.55 7.06 9.30
C HIS A 56 12.81 5.89 9.98
N ASN A 57 11.79 6.18 10.79
CA ASN A 57 10.84 5.15 11.27
C ASN A 57 9.45 5.46 10.73
N TYR A 58 8.94 4.61 9.84
CA TYR A 58 7.61 4.79 9.27
C TYR A 58 6.64 3.68 9.69
N SER A 59 5.38 4.06 9.89
CA SER A 59 4.25 3.15 9.79
C SER A 59 3.66 3.28 8.40
N VAL A 60 3.37 2.16 7.74
CA VAL A 60 2.86 2.14 6.37
C VAL A 60 1.61 1.28 6.26
N TYR A 61 0.59 1.79 5.59
CA TYR A 61 -0.56 1.02 5.11
C TYR A 61 -0.48 0.89 3.59
N VAL A 62 -0.66 -0.32 3.04
CA VAL A 62 -0.76 -0.56 1.59
C VAL A 62 -2.16 -1.07 1.26
N GLY A 63 -2.73 -0.62 0.15
CA GLY A 63 -4.00 -1.16 -0.35
C GLY A 63 -4.20 -0.94 -1.84
N GLU A 64 -5.14 -1.70 -2.40
CA GLU A 64 -5.69 -1.46 -3.73
C GLU A 64 -7.15 -0.99 -3.66
N THR A 65 -7.59 -0.27 -4.68
CA THR A 65 -9.00 0.11 -4.86
C THR A 65 -9.31 0.48 -6.30
N SER A 66 -10.58 0.30 -6.70
CA SER A 66 -11.12 0.83 -7.96
C SER A 66 -11.63 2.27 -7.84
N ASP A 67 -11.64 2.82 -6.63
CA ASP A 67 -12.16 4.14 -6.31
C ASP A 67 -11.42 4.67 -5.08
N ILE A 68 -10.45 5.55 -5.34
CA ILE A 68 -9.54 6.07 -4.32
C ILE A 68 -10.23 7.05 -3.38
N ASN A 69 -11.18 7.84 -3.90
CA ASN A 69 -11.96 8.80 -3.12
C ASN A 69 -12.80 8.07 -2.07
N ARG A 70 -13.63 7.12 -2.50
CA ARG A 70 -14.49 6.36 -1.59
C ARG A 70 -13.68 5.55 -0.59
N ARG A 71 -12.59 4.92 -1.01
CA ARG A 71 -11.75 4.11 -0.11
C ARG A 71 -11.09 4.97 0.97
N THR A 72 -10.57 6.14 0.61
CA THR A 72 -9.97 7.05 1.59
C THR A 72 -11.01 7.57 2.58
N GLN A 73 -12.25 7.85 2.14
CA GLN A 73 -13.32 8.24 3.07
C GLN A 73 -13.71 7.10 4.02
N GLN A 74 -13.74 5.86 3.54
CA GLN A 74 -13.98 4.68 4.40
C GLN A 74 -12.89 4.54 5.47
N HIS A 75 -11.61 4.74 5.11
CA HIS A 75 -10.54 4.71 6.11
C HIS A 75 -10.71 5.84 7.15
N LYS A 76 -11.05 7.05 6.69
CA LYS A 76 -11.24 8.21 7.58
C LYS A 76 -12.45 8.04 8.50
N SER A 77 -13.49 7.31 8.11
CA SER A 77 -14.68 7.07 8.93
C SER A 77 -14.59 5.83 9.82
N ASP A 78 -13.65 4.92 9.56
CA ASP A 78 -13.46 3.72 10.38
C ASP A 78 -12.94 4.09 11.79
N THR A 79 -13.70 3.65 12.80
CA THR A 79 -13.41 3.83 14.23
C THR A 79 -13.09 2.52 14.92
N THR A 80 -13.05 1.41 14.20
CA THR A 80 -12.76 0.06 14.71
C THR A 80 -11.27 -0.26 14.64
N ARG A 81 -10.56 0.29 13.65
CA ARG A 81 -9.14 0.04 13.42
C ARG A 81 -8.24 1.11 14.03
N GLU A 82 -7.33 0.70 14.91
CA GLU A 82 -6.39 1.59 15.60
C GLU A 82 -5.37 2.24 14.65
N ASP A 83 -4.94 1.56 13.59
CA ASP A 83 -4.04 2.15 12.60
C ASP A 83 -4.71 3.29 11.83
N PHE A 84 -5.97 3.13 11.41
CA PHE A 84 -6.73 4.23 10.79
C PHE A 84 -6.97 5.40 11.74
N LYS A 85 -7.22 5.15 13.04
CA LYS A 85 -7.30 6.22 14.05
C LYS A 85 -5.99 7.00 14.16
N ARG A 86 -4.84 6.31 14.15
CA ARG A 86 -3.52 6.95 14.20
C ARG A 86 -3.27 7.80 12.97
N LEU A 87 -3.44 7.22 11.77
CA LEU A 87 -3.22 7.92 10.50
C LEU A 87 -4.08 9.20 10.41
N ARG A 88 -5.36 9.12 10.78
CA ARG A 88 -6.28 10.27 10.76
C ARG A 88 -5.87 11.40 11.71
N LYS A 89 -5.15 11.09 12.79
CA LYS A 89 -4.69 12.08 13.78
C LYS A 89 -3.30 12.63 13.49
N SER A 90 -2.53 11.99 12.60
CA SER A 90 -1.16 12.38 12.35
C SER A 90 -1.03 13.52 11.34
N GLU A 91 -0.29 14.55 11.70
CA GLU A 91 0.03 15.69 10.82
C GLU A 91 1.07 15.33 9.73
N THR A 92 1.81 14.24 9.91
CA THR A 92 2.85 13.77 8.98
C THR A 92 2.37 12.67 8.04
N SER A 93 1.08 12.32 8.10
CA SER A 93 0.52 11.27 7.26
C SER A 93 0.38 11.70 5.80
N GLU A 94 1.07 10.99 4.92
CA GLU A 94 1.06 11.23 3.48
C GLU A 94 0.54 10.00 2.74
N MET A 95 -0.01 10.22 1.55
CA MET A 95 -0.60 9.19 0.72
C MET A 95 0.01 9.27 -0.68
N TYR A 96 0.54 8.14 -1.14
CA TYR A 96 1.04 7.94 -2.49
C TYR A 96 0.01 7.13 -3.26
N ILE A 97 -0.47 7.65 -4.39
CA ILE A 97 -1.43 6.98 -5.26
C ILE A 97 -0.70 6.62 -6.54
N ILE A 98 -0.76 5.34 -6.89
CA ILE A 98 -0.03 4.74 -8.00
C ILE A 98 -1.07 4.30 -9.03
N GLY A 99 -0.99 4.90 -10.22
CA GLY A 99 -1.83 4.59 -11.38
C GLY A 99 -0.99 4.07 -12.54
N HIS A 100 -1.57 3.18 -13.34
CA HIS A 100 -0.92 2.69 -14.55
C HIS A 100 -1.96 2.16 -15.54
N ARG A 101 -1.72 2.36 -16.84
CA ARG A 101 -2.68 1.99 -17.91
C ARG A 101 -3.08 0.52 -17.98
N TYR A 102 -2.29 -0.38 -17.38
CA TYR A 102 -2.54 -1.82 -17.36
C TYR A 102 -3.08 -2.31 -16.01
N PHE A 103 -3.27 -1.41 -15.05
CA PHE A 103 -3.85 -1.80 -13.78
C PHE A 103 -5.28 -2.29 -13.99
N ASN A 104 -5.47 -3.53 -13.58
CA ASN A 104 -6.74 -4.17 -13.41
C ASN A 104 -6.74 -4.77 -12.00
N LYS A 105 -7.92 -5.19 -11.53
CA LYS A 105 -8.07 -5.67 -10.15
C LYS A 105 -7.10 -6.79 -9.76
N SER A 106 -6.83 -7.75 -10.65
CA SER A 106 -5.88 -8.83 -10.34
C SER A 106 -4.47 -8.28 -10.19
N LEU A 107 -4.05 -7.42 -11.13
CA LEU A 107 -2.71 -6.86 -11.12
C LEU A 107 -2.47 -5.92 -9.93
N THR A 108 -3.47 -5.12 -9.52
CA THR A 108 -3.33 -4.24 -8.35
C THR A 108 -3.21 -5.04 -7.05
N LEU A 109 -3.91 -6.16 -6.93
CA LEU A 109 -3.73 -7.10 -5.80
C LEU A 109 -2.33 -7.73 -5.77
N ASP A 110 -1.80 -8.15 -6.93
CA ASP A 110 -0.44 -8.70 -7.02
C ASP A 110 0.61 -7.65 -6.65
N ILE A 111 0.42 -6.39 -7.07
CA ILE A 111 1.30 -5.27 -6.75
C ILE A 111 1.21 -4.91 -5.27
N GLU A 112 0.00 -4.87 -4.67
CA GLU A 112 -0.18 -4.68 -3.23
C GLU A 112 0.65 -5.71 -2.44
N ASN A 113 0.52 -6.99 -2.78
CA ASN A 113 1.25 -8.06 -2.10
C ASN A 113 2.78 -7.90 -2.22
N LYS A 114 3.28 -7.56 -3.41
CA LYS A 114 4.72 -7.31 -3.62
C LYS A 114 5.22 -6.10 -2.86
N LEU A 115 4.45 -5.02 -2.81
CA LEU A 115 4.78 -3.82 -2.03
C LEU A 115 4.81 -4.14 -0.54
N LEU A 116 3.87 -4.94 -0.04
CA LEU A 116 3.89 -5.40 1.35
C LEU A 116 5.18 -6.15 1.66
N GLN A 117 5.56 -7.14 0.84
CA GLN A 117 6.82 -7.89 1.02
C GLN A 117 8.04 -6.97 1.02
N TYR A 118 8.11 -6.05 0.05
CA TYR A 118 9.20 -5.10 -0.05
C TYR A 118 9.30 -4.19 1.19
N LEU A 119 8.18 -3.61 1.64
CA LEU A 119 8.15 -2.70 2.78
C LEU A 119 8.42 -3.41 4.10
N LEU A 120 7.99 -4.66 4.24
CA LEU A 120 8.30 -5.50 5.41
C LEU A 120 9.81 -5.75 5.57
N SER A 121 10.53 -5.86 4.45
CA SER A 121 11.98 -6.05 4.46
C SER A 121 12.78 -4.76 4.70
N SER A 122 12.13 -3.59 4.73
CA SER A 122 12.79 -2.29 4.85
C SER A 122 13.10 -1.96 6.31
N GLU A 123 14.36 -1.68 6.63
CA GLU A 123 14.79 -1.30 7.98
C GLU A 123 14.11 -0.02 8.49
N SER A 124 13.73 0.86 7.56
CA SER A 124 13.08 2.15 7.80
C SER A 124 11.58 2.03 8.12
N VAL A 125 10.97 0.87 7.89
CA VAL A 125 9.54 0.65 8.12
C VAL A 125 9.38 -0.25 9.34
N LYS A 126 8.69 0.25 10.37
CA LYS A 126 8.45 -0.51 11.61
C LYS A 126 7.15 -1.28 11.59
N ASN A 127 6.12 -0.65 11.05
CA ASN A 127 4.79 -1.24 10.98
C ASN A 127 4.34 -1.24 9.52
N VAL A 128 3.88 -2.39 9.05
CA VAL A 128 3.19 -2.52 7.76
C VAL A 128 1.79 -3.04 8.06
N SER A 129 0.76 -2.49 7.44
CA SER A 129 -0.60 -3.03 7.50
C SER A 129 -1.29 -2.97 6.13
N ASN A 130 -2.35 -3.75 5.97
CA ASN A 130 -3.23 -3.71 4.82
C ASN A 130 -4.68 -3.95 5.24
N ARG A 131 -5.56 -4.25 4.27
CA ARG A 131 -6.96 -4.58 4.55
C ARG A 131 -7.13 -5.81 5.46
N ARG A 132 -6.24 -6.81 5.36
CA ARG A 132 -6.30 -8.06 6.15
C ARG A 132 -5.83 -7.88 7.60
N GLY A 133 -5.08 -6.81 7.88
CA GLY A 133 -4.59 -6.51 9.23
C GLY A 133 -3.09 -6.24 9.21
N ASN A 134 -2.36 -6.78 10.19
CA ASN A 134 -0.90 -6.73 10.22
C ASN A 134 -0.31 -7.96 9.51
N PRO A 135 0.18 -7.84 8.27
CA PRO A 135 0.78 -8.94 7.53
C PRO A 135 2.05 -9.50 8.19
N GLN A 136 2.74 -8.78 9.08
CA GLN A 136 3.92 -9.32 9.78
C GLN A 136 3.57 -10.62 10.53
N ASN A 137 2.39 -10.70 11.13
CA ASN A 137 1.94 -11.91 11.82
C ASN A 137 1.71 -13.06 10.82
N ASP A 138 1.07 -12.75 9.69
CA ASP A 138 0.76 -13.73 8.63
C ASP A 138 2.03 -14.27 7.97
N TYR A 139 3.03 -13.41 7.72
CA TYR A 139 4.31 -13.83 7.15
C TYR A 139 5.14 -14.63 8.15
N TYR A 140 5.21 -14.22 9.42
CA TYR A 140 5.90 -15.00 10.44
C TYR A 140 5.30 -16.42 10.59
N THR A 141 3.97 -16.51 10.52
CA THR A 141 3.27 -17.81 10.53
C THR A 141 3.45 -18.59 9.24
N SER A 142 3.56 -17.93 8.07
CA SER A 142 3.91 -18.56 6.79
C SER A 142 5.32 -19.13 6.82
N ASP A 143 6.32 -18.37 7.28
CA ASP A 143 7.71 -18.84 7.40
C ASP A 143 7.80 -20.04 8.35
N MET A 144 7.03 -20.01 9.45
CA MET A 144 6.91 -21.16 10.35
C MET A 144 6.24 -22.34 9.65
N MET A 145 5.18 -22.13 8.87
CA MET A 145 4.56 -23.20 8.07
C MET A 145 5.51 -23.78 7.03
N ASP A 146 6.26 -22.96 6.30
CA ASP A 146 7.24 -23.43 5.32
C ASP A 146 8.36 -24.24 5.99
N SER A 147 8.83 -23.80 7.17
CA SER A 147 9.78 -24.59 7.97
C SER A 147 9.21 -25.93 8.44
N ILE A 148 7.91 -25.96 8.77
CA ILE A 148 7.18 -27.16 9.14
C ILE A 148 7.03 -28.09 7.92
N PHE A 149 6.64 -27.57 6.76
CA PHE A 149 6.51 -28.34 5.52
C PHE A 149 7.84 -28.87 5.03
N GLN A 150 8.93 -28.11 5.15
CA GLN A 150 10.28 -28.59 4.84
C GLN A 150 10.65 -29.75 5.77
N LYS A 151 10.43 -29.60 7.07
CA LYS A 151 10.74 -30.64 8.06
C LYS A 151 9.90 -31.91 7.87
N TYR A 152 8.61 -31.79 7.57
CA TYR A 152 7.77 -32.94 7.25
C TYR A 152 8.09 -33.54 5.88
N GLY A 153 8.34 -32.71 4.85
CA GLY A 153 8.71 -33.17 3.52
C GLY A 153 9.98 -34.00 3.51
N GLU A 154 11.00 -33.62 4.29
CA GLU A 154 12.22 -34.41 4.48
C GLU A 154 11.96 -35.73 5.21
N SER A 155 10.92 -35.80 6.06
CA SER A 155 10.52 -37.02 6.81
C SER A 155 9.78 -38.05 5.95
N TYR A 156 9.25 -37.65 4.78
CA TYR A 156 8.52 -38.53 3.84
C TYR A 156 9.40 -39.05 2.70
N ILE A 157 10.70 -38.69 2.67
CA ILE A 157 11.67 -39.14 1.64
C ILE A 157 12.62 -40.23 2.20
N HIS A 158 12.16 -41.06 3.14
CA HIS A 158 12.86 -42.29 3.55
C HIS A 158 11.99 -43.52 3.38
#